data_AF-A0A934E6C4-F1
#
_entry.id   AF-A0A934E6C4-F1
#
_cell.length_a   1.000
_cell.length_b   1.000
_cell.length_c   1.000
_cell.angle_alpha   90.00
_cell.angle_beta   90.00
_cell.angle_gamma   90.00
#
_symmetry.space_group_name_H-M   'P 1'
#
loop_
_entity.id
_entity.type
_entity.pdbx_description
1 polymer ?
#
loop_
_entity_poly.entity_id
_entity_poly.type
_entity_poly.pdbx_seq_one_letter_code
_entity_poly.pdbx_strand_id
1 'polypeptide(L)'
;MKPAEILVMHRARIEQLYSENGSWARVYTMLSKSLPEIAGMSQVTFKQYAPILIELNKSLSNDEQLNNQVKQGLETVKQELGRLQELNSQLNIDEQLTTVKQELDGVKQQLNNDDRLNKVTQELEQVKQMLTAELDLNKLYDARLKEQVELNNELNNSIEQLKKQELNKEVRQDRVKQSLNIVGWSIQQSGGYYRGFRKIGGKMMSVYLGKSLDDAEQKIRAKDQLIAMRD
;
A
#
# COMPACT_ATOMS: atom_id res chain seq x y z
N MET A 1 93.94 -36.99 -35.45
CA MET A 1 92.67 -36.23 -35.38
C MET A 1 91.84 -36.58 -36.59
N LYS A 2 90.54 -36.82 -36.45
CA LYS A 2 89.68 -37.20 -37.58
C LYS A 2 89.43 -35.98 -38.47
N PRO A 3 89.23 -36.13 -39.80
CA PRO A 3 88.98 -35.00 -40.70
C PRO A 3 87.84 -34.09 -40.25
N ALA A 4 86.74 -34.65 -39.72
CA ALA A 4 85.62 -33.89 -39.21
C ALA A 4 85.98 -33.01 -37.99
N GLU A 5 86.81 -33.50 -37.07
CA GLU A 5 87.24 -32.76 -35.87
C GLU A 5 88.08 -31.53 -36.27
N ILE A 6 89.00 -31.71 -37.23
CA ILE A 6 89.84 -30.63 -37.78
C ILE A 6 88.97 -29.55 -38.42
N LEU A 7 87.97 -29.95 -39.22
CA LEU A 7 87.06 -29.00 -39.86
C LEU A 7 86.20 -28.24 -38.85
N VAL A 8 85.69 -28.92 -37.80
CA VAL A 8 84.91 -28.29 -36.73
C VAL A 8 85.74 -27.27 -35.95
N MET A 9 87.02 -27.56 -35.68
CA MET A 9 87.93 -26.64 -35.00
C MET A 9 88.17 -25.36 -35.80
N HIS A 10 88.28 -25.46 -37.12
CA HIS A 10 88.55 -24.33 -38.00
C HIS A 10 87.30 -23.80 -38.74
N ARG A 11 86.10 -24.17 -38.26
CA ARG A 11 84.83 -23.90 -38.97
C ARG A 11 84.62 -22.43 -39.33
N ALA A 12 84.91 -21.51 -38.41
CA ALA A 12 84.74 -20.08 -38.62
C ALA A 12 85.65 -19.56 -39.74
N ARG A 13 86.90 -20.05 -39.79
CA ARG A 13 87.86 -19.66 -40.82
C ARG A 13 87.52 -20.27 -42.19
N ILE A 14 87.03 -21.51 -42.21
CA ILE A 14 86.56 -22.18 -43.41
C ILE A 14 85.35 -21.43 -44.00
N GLU A 15 84.38 -21.09 -43.16
CA GLU A 15 83.18 -20.35 -43.55
C GLU A 15 83.52 -18.96 -44.07
N GLN A 16 84.40 -18.22 -43.38
CA GLN A 16 84.89 -16.92 -43.84
C GLN A 16 85.58 -17.00 -45.21
N LEU A 17 86.54 -17.92 -45.38
CA LEU A 17 87.25 -18.01 -46.66
C LEU A 17 86.32 -18.46 -47.79
N TYR A 18 85.32 -19.28 -47.50
CA TYR A 18 84.33 -19.69 -48.49
C TYR A 18 83.40 -18.53 -48.88
N SER A 19 82.93 -17.72 -47.94
CA SER A 19 82.11 -16.54 -48.26
C SER A 19 82.88 -15.50 -49.10
N GLU A 20 84.20 -15.37 -48.88
CA GLU A 20 85.07 -14.47 -49.64
C GLU A 20 85.42 -14.99 -51.05
N ASN A 21 85.54 -16.32 -51.24
CA ASN A 21 86.14 -16.90 -52.46
C ASN A 21 85.19 -17.76 -53.30
N GLY A 22 84.06 -18.22 -52.75
CA GLY A 22 83.04 -19.03 -53.44
C GLY A 22 83.50 -20.40 -53.98
N SER A 23 84.72 -20.84 -53.70
CA SER A 23 85.30 -22.06 -54.26
C SER A 23 86.03 -22.90 -53.22
N TRP A 24 85.48 -24.08 -52.92
CA TRP A 24 86.08 -25.04 -51.99
C TRP A 24 87.49 -25.48 -52.36
N ALA A 25 87.80 -25.53 -53.67
CA ALA A 25 89.14 -25.85 -54.13
C ALA A 25 90.15 -24.78 -53.72
N ARG A 26 89.79 -23.50 -53.88
CA ARG A 26 90.64 -22.36 -53.49
C ARG A 26 90.77 -22.26 -51.98
N VAL A 27 89.66 -22.41 -51.26
CA VAL A 27 89.62 -22.42 -49.80
C VAL A 27 90.56 -23.50 -49.24
N TYR A 28 90.52 -24.73 -49.78
CA TYR A 28 91.46 -25.78 -49.39
C TYR A 28 92.93 -25.40 -49.66
N THR A 29 93.25 -24.84 -50.82
CA THR A 29 94.62 -24.41 -51.15
C THR A 29 95.12 -23.30 -50.23
N MET A 30 94.26 -22.38 -49.82
CA MET A 30 94.60 -21.31 -48.88
C MET A 30 94.78 -21.84 -47.45
N LEU A 31 93.90 -22.75 -47.02
CA LEU A 31 93.94 -23.36 -45.70
C LEU A 31 95.10 -24.33 -45.55
N SER A 32 95.39 -25.18 -46.53
CA SER A 32 96.54 -26.11 -46.49
C SER A 32 97.90 -25.40 -46.44
N LYS A 33 97.99 -24.16 -46.91
CA LYS A 33 99.20 -23.32 -46.76
C LYS A 33 99.35 -22.71 -45.37
N SER A 34 98.24 -22.49 -44.67
CA SER A 34 98.22 -21.76 -43.39
C SER A 34 97.93 -22.64 -42.18
N LEU A 35 97.40 -23.85 -42.38
CA LEU A 35 97.00 -24.81 -41.37
C LEU A 35 97.51 -26.22 -41.75
N PRO A 36 98.63 -26.67 -41.13
CA PRO A 36 99.23 -27.98 -41.40
C PRO A 36 98.26 -29.15 -41.19
N GLU A 37 97.32 -29.02 -40.26
CA GLU A 37 96.29 -30.03 -39.96
C GLU A 37 95.34 -30.26 -41.14
N ILE A 38 95.06 -29.20 -41.91
CA ILE A 38 94.24 -29.28 -43.12
C ILE A 38 95.07 -29.80 -44.31
N ALA A 39 96.37 -29.53 -44.36
CA ALA A 39 97.25 -30.13 -45.35
C ALA A 39 97.33 -31.67 -45.21
N GLY A 40 97.13 -32.20 -44.00
CA GLY A 40 97.09 -33.63 -43.71
C GLY A 40 95.85 -34.37 -44.22
N MET A 41 94.79 -33.67 -44.66
CA MET A 41 93.59 -34.30 -45.26
C MET A 41 93.55 -34.09 -46.77
N SER A 42 92.99 -35.04 -47.53
CA SER A 42 92.88 -34.88 -48.97
C SER A 42 91.89 -33.76 -49.34
N GLN A 43 92.13 -33.08 -50.46
CA GLN A 43 91.20 -32.08 -50.99
C GLN A 43 89.80 -32.65 -51.26
N VAL A 44 89.70 -33.93 -51.63
CA VAL A 44 88.43 -34.63 -51.85
C VAL A 44 87.66 -34.75 -50.55
N THR A 45 88.33 -35.21 -49.49
CA THR A 45 87.76 -35.30 -48.13
C THR A 45 87.30 -33.92 -47.65
N PHE A 46 88.13 -32.89 -47.81
CA PHE A 46 87.76 -31.51 -47.46
C PHE A 46 86.47 -31.06 -48.16
N LYS A 47 86.38 -31.26 -49.48
CA LYS A 47 85.21 -30.86 -50.29
C LYS A 47 83.94 -31.63 -49.94
N GLN A 48 84.05 -32.85 -49.41
CA GLN A 48 82.88 -33.62 -48.98
C GLN A 48 82.33 -33.11 -47.65
N TYR A 49 83.20 -32.86 -46.67
CA TYR A 49 82.77 -32.52 -45.32
C TYR A 49 82.54 -31.01 -45.09
N ALA A 50 83.30 -30.14 -45.75
CA ALA A 50 83.21 -28.68 -45.51
C ALA A 50 81.84 -28.06 -45.86
N PRO A 51 81.16 -28.42 -46.97
CA PRO A 51 79.82 -27.91 -47.25
C PRO A 51 78.79 -28.37 -46.22
N ILE A 52 78.86 -29.63 -45.81
CA ILE A 52 77.98 -30.22 -44.79
C ILE A 52 78.15 -29.48 -43.46
N LEU A 53 79.40 -29.19 -43.08
CA LEU A 53 79.71 -28.45 -41.86
C LEU A 53 79.14 -27.02 -41.86
N ILE A 54 79.24 -26.30 -42.98
CA ILE A 54 78.65 -24.96 -43.09
C ILE A 54 77.12 -25.04 -42.98
N GLU A 55 76.49 -26.00 -43.66
CA GLU A 55 75.04 -26.12 -43.62
C GLU A 55 74.53 -26.46 -42.21
N LEU A 56 75.21 -27.38 -41.51
CA LEU A 56 74.92 -27.69 -40.11
C LEU A 56 75.11 -26.46 -39.20
N ASN A 57 76.13 -25.64 -39.44
CA ASN A 57 76.36 -24.43 -38.65
C ASN A 57 75.23 -23.41 -38.82
N LYS A 58 74.72 -23.25 -40.05
CA LYS A 58 73.56 -22.40 -40.33
C LYS A 58 72.30 -22.91 -39.64
N SER A 59 72.03 -24.21 -39.72
CA SER A 59 70.88 -24.81 -39.03
C SER A 59 70.96 -24.60 -37.52
N LEU A 60 72.13 -24.84 -36.92
CA LEU A 60 72.34 -24.63 -35.49
C LEU A 60 72.17 -23.15 -35.09
N SER A 61 72.68 -22.22 -35.90
CA SER A 61 72.50 -20.78 -35.66
C SER A 61 71.02 -20.37 -35.72
N ASN A 62 70.24 -20.95 -36.64
CA ASN A 62 68.80 -20.69 -36.74
C ASN A 62 68.05 -21.27 -35.53
N ASP A 63 68.39 -22.48 -35.10
CA ASP A 63 67.81 -23.11 -33.91
C ASP A 63 68.10 -22.30 -32.65
N GLU A 64 69.32 -21.76 -32.52
CA GLU A 64 69.68 -20.87 -31.40
C GLU A 64 68.86 -19.57 -31.42
N GLN A 65 68.68 -18.96 -32.59
CA GLN A 65 67.81 -17.79 -32.75
C GLN A 65 66.36 -18.09 -32.37
N LEU A 66 65.81 -19.20 -32.86
CA LEU A 66 64.45 -19.63 -32.55
C LEU A 66 64.28 -19.90 -31.05
N ASN A 67 65.25 -20.57 -30.43
CA ASN A 67 65.23 -20.83 -28.99
C ASN A 67 65.26 -19.52 -28.18
N ASN A 68 66.04 -18.52 -28.61
CA ASN A 68 66.06 -17.21 -27.98
C ASN A 68 64.71 -16.47 -28.14
N GLN A 69 64.07 -16.56 -29.30
CA GLN A 69 62.73 -16.01 -29.52
C GLN A 69 61.68 -16.68 -28.62
N VAL A 70 61.73 -18.01 -28.51
CA VAL A 70 60.82 -18.78 -27.64
C VAL A 70 61.01 -18.40 -26.17
N LYS A 71 62.27 -18.27 -25.72
CA LYS A 71 62.57 -17.83 -24.35
C LYS A 71 62.02 -16.43 -24.06
N GLN A 72 62.19 -15.49 -24.99
CA GLN A 72 61.65 -14.14 -24.86
C GLN A 72 60.11 -14.16 -24.79
N GLY A 73 59.46 -14.90 -25.71
CA GLY A 73 58.00 -15.05 -25.70
C GLY A 73 57.46 -15.68 -24.42
N LEU A 74 58.15 -16.70 -23.89
CA LEU A 74 57.80 -17.33 -22.62
C LEU A 74 57.86 -16.34 -21.45
N GLU A 75 58.86 -15.47 -21.43
CA GLU A 75 59.02 -14.47 -20.38
C GLU A 75 57.91 -13.40 -20.45
N THR A 76 57.55 -12.95 -21.65
CA THR A 76 56.41 -12.04 -21.86
C THR A 76 55.10 -12.66 -21.34
N VAL A 77 54.83 -13.93 -21.69
CA VAL A 77 53.62 -14.63 -21.23
C VAL A 77 53.58 -14.75 -19.71
N LYS A 78 54.71 -15.03 -19.06
CA LYS A 78 54.79 -15.08 -17.58
C LYS A 78 54.46 -13.73 -16.96
N GLN A 79 54.98 -12.63 -17.52
CA GLN A 79 54.69 -11.28 -17.04
C GLN A 79 53.21 -10.93 -17.21
N GLU A 80 52.62 -11.23 -18.36
CA GLU A 80 51.19 -11.01 -18.61
C GLU A 80 50.32 -11.84 -17.66
N LEU A 81 50.67 -13.11 -17.43
CA LEU A 81 49.95 -13.96 -16.49
C LEU A 81 50.00 -13.40 -15.07
N GLY A 82 51.16 -12.93 -14.61
CA GLY A 82 51.30 -12.27 -13.29
C GLY A 82 50.42 -11.03 -13.18
N ARG A 83 50.42 -10.17 -14.20
CA ARG A 83 49.56 -8.98 -14.25
C ARG A 83 48.08 -9.33 -14.23
N LEU A 84 47.66 -10.39 -14.95
CA LEU A 84 46.27 -10.86 -14.94
C LEU A 84 45.87 -11.42 -13.57
N GLN A 85 46.78 -12.12 -12.89
CA GLN A 85 46.52 -12.61 -11.52
C GLN A 85 46.38 -11.46 -10.51
N GLU A 86 47.22 -10.43 -10.60
CA GLU A 86 47.09 -9.21 -9.79
C GLU A 86 45.77 -8.49 -10.07
N LEU A 87 45.41 -8.30 -11.34
CA LEU A 87 44.15 -7.68 -11.71
C LEU A 87 42.95 -8.50 -11.20
N ASN A 88 43.00 -9.82 -11.31
CA ASN A 88 41.96 -10.70 -10.79
C ASN A 88 41.85 -10.63 -9.26
N SER A 89 42.96 -10.42 -8.56
CA SER A 89 42.97 -10.22 -7.10
C SER A 89 42.45 -8.83 -6.71
N GLN A 90 42.70 -7.80 -7.52
CA GLN A 90 42.17 -6.45 -7.31
C GLN A 90 40.68 -6.34 -7.65
N LEU A 91 40.24 -7.07 -8.68
CA LEU A 91 38.84 -7.31 -9.00
C LEU A 91 38.23 -8.30 -8.01
N ASN A 92 38.48 -8.13 -6.71
CA ASN A 92 37.80 -8.80 -5.61
C ASN A 92 36.33 -8.35 -5.54
N ILE A 93 35.64 -8.53 -6.66
CA ILE A 93 34.24 -8.31 -6.94
C ILE A 93 33.45 -9.14 -5.94
N ASP A 94 33.95 -10.31 -5.54
CA ASP A 94 33.29 -11.16 -4.55
C ASP A 94 33.21 -10.49 -3.16
N GLU A 95 34.27 -9.80 -2.71
CA GLU A 95 34.23 -9.08 -1.44
C GLU A 95 33.34 -7.84 -1.53
N GLN A 96 33.45 -7.04 -2.59
CA GLN A 96 32.57 -5.88 -2.80
C GLN A 96 31.09 -6.30 -2.92
N LEU A 97 30.81 -7.39 -3.62
CA LEU A 97 29.46 -7.92 -3.83
C LEU A 97 28.92 -8.56 -2.54
N THR A 98 29.78 -9.08 -1.68
CA THR A 98 29.42 -9.53 -0.32
C THR A 98 29.03 -8.34 0.55
N THR A 99 29.83 -7.26 0.55
CA THR A 99 29.52 -6.03 1.30
C THR A 99 28.20 -5.41 0.84
N VAL A 100 28.00 -5.25 -0.47
CA VAL A 100 26.75 -4.70 -1.03
C VAL A 100 25.54 -5.57 -0.66
N LYS A 101 25.68 -6.90 -0.65
CA LYS A 101 24.61 -7.80 -0.19
C LYS A 101 24.27 -7.61 1.28
N GLN A 102 25.28 -7.47 2.14
CA GLN A 102 25.09 -7.22 3.57
C GLN A 102 24.40 -5.88 3.83
N GLU A 103 24.79 -4.81 3.12
CA GLU A 103 24.14 -3.51 3.20
C GLU A 103 22.68 -3.57 2.76
N LEU A 104 22.40 -4.27 1.65
CA LEU A 104 21.03 -4.46 1.15
C LEU A 104 20.15 -5.18 2.17
N ASP A 105 20.66 -6.23 2.82
CA ASP A 105 19.92 -6.96 3.84
C ASP A 105 19.71 -6.11 5.10
N GLY A 106 20.67 -5.27 5.48
CA GLY A 106 20.53 -4.29 6.56
C GLY A 106 19.41 -3.28 6.29
N VAL A 107 19.36 -2.72 5.07
CA VAL A 107 18.30 -1.79 4.66
C VAL A 107 16.93 -2.47 4.65
N LYS A 108 16.83 -3.71 4.16
CA LYS A 108 15.58 -4.48 4.19
C LYS A 108 15.09 -4.71 5.62
N GLN A 109 15.99 -5.04 6.54
CA GLN A 109 15.62 -5.20 7.95
C GLN A 109 15.15 -3.89 8.57
N GLN A 110 15.80 -2.76 8.27
CA GLN A 110 15.36 -1.44 8.74
C GLN A 110 13.97 -1.06 8.21
N LEU A 111 13.69 -1.31 6.93
CA LEU A 111 12.37 -1.10 6.35
C LEU A 111 11.28 -1.95 7.00
N ASN A 112 11.60 -3.21 7.33
CA ASN A 112 10.64 -4.12 7.93
C ASN A 112 10.40 -3.82 9.42
N ASN A 113 11.40 -3.27 10.09
CA ASN A 113 11.35 -2.86 11.50
C ASN A 113 10.98 -1.38 11.66
N ASP A 114 10.50 -0.70 10.62
CA ASP A 114 10.04 0.68 10.75
C ASP A 114 8.71 0.68 11.52
N ASP A 115 8.82 0.56 12.84
CA ASP A 115 7.73 0.59 13.81
C ASP A 115 6.86 1.84 13.65
N ARG A 116 7.40 2.91 13.03
CA ARG A 116 6.63 4.11 12.70
C ARG A 116 5.58 3.80 11.65
N LEU A 117 5.89 2.99 10.63
CA LEU A 117 4.94 2.62 9.58
C LEU A 117 3.82 1.76 10.14
N ASN A 118 4.16 0.78 10.98
CA ASN A 118 3.19 -0.06 11.67
C ASN A 118 2.30 0.75 12.62
N LYS A 119 2.90 1.66 13.40
CA LYS A 119 2.16 2.55 14.31
C LYS A 119 1.24 3.49 13.57
N VAL A 120 1.70 4.14 12.50
CA VAL A 120 0.86 5.01 11.66
C VAL A 120 -0.28 4.21 11.02
N THR A 121 -0.04 2.97 10.61
CA THR A 121 -1.07 2.11 10.04
C THR A 121 -2.12 1.73 11.08
N GLN A 122 -1.72 1.42 12.32
CA GLN A 122 -2.64 1.19 13.43
C GLN A 122 -3.45 2.44 13.78
N GLU A 123 -2.81 3.61 13.90
CA GLU A 123 -3.48 4.88 14.19
C GLU A 123 -4.49 5.23 13.10
N LEU A 124 -4.14 5.04 11.82
CA LEU A 124 -5.03 5.25 10.69
C LEU A 124 -6.27 4.35 10.77
N GLU A 125 -6.10 3.09 11.16
CA GLU A 125 -7.21 2.15 11.28
C GLU A 125 -8.14 2.49 12.45
N GLN A 126 -7.59 2.91 13.58
CA GLN A 126 -8.38 3.42 14.71
C GLN A 126 -9.22 4.64 14.31
N VAL A 127 -8.62 5.60 13.59
CA VAL A 127 -9.33 6.79 13.12
C VAL A 127 -10.47 6.44 12.16
N LYS A 128 -10.27 5.48 11.25
CA LYS A 128 -11.34 5.01 10.34
C LYS A 128 -12.52 4.40 11.10
N GLN A 129 -12.24 3.60 12.13
CA GLN A 129 -13.28 3.00 12.96
C GLN A 129 -14.07 4.08 13.72
N MET A 130 -13.37 5.04 14.33
CA MET A 130 -14.00 6.17 15.01
C MET A 130 -14.87 7.01 14.07
N LEU A 131 -14.37 7.31 12.86
CA LEU A 131 -15.13 8.07 11.86
C LEU A 131 -16.41 7.35 11.44
N THR A 132 -16.35 6.03 11.29
CA THR A 132 -17.51 5.20 10.94
C THR A 132 -18.56 5.23 12.06
N ALA A 133 -18.12 5.06 13.31
CA ALA A 133 -19.00 5.12 14.47
C ALA A 133 -19.68 6.50 14.60
N GLU A 134 -18.93 7.59 14.37
CA GLU A 134 -19.46 8.95 14.41
C GLU A 134 -20.50 9.21 13.30
N LEU A 135 -20.26 8.68 12.09
CA LEU A 135 -21.24 8.76 11.00
C LEU A 135 -22.53 8.02 11.33
N ASP A 136 -22.44 6.85 11.97
CA ASP A 136 -23.62 6.10 12.39
C ASP A 136 -24.37 6.78 13.54
N LEU A 137 -23.64 7.40 14.48
CA LEU A 137 -24.24 8.22 15.53
C LEU A 137 -25.02 9.41 14.95
N ASN A 138 -24.44 10.10 13.96
CA ASN A 138 -25.10 11.23 13.28
C ASN A 138 -26.38 10.79 12.55
N LYS A 139 -26.37 9.64 11.87
CA LYS A 139 -27.59 9.10 11.25
C LYS A 139 -28.69 8.82 12.29
N LEU A 140 -28.32 8.29 13.46
CA LEU A 140 -29.27 8.06 14.55
C LEU A 140 -29.80 9.39 15.12
N TYR A 141 -28.95 10.40 15.24
CA TYR A 141 -29.36 11.73 15.69
C TYR A 141 -30.36 12.36 14.72
N ASP A 142 -30.10 12.29 13.41
CA ASP A 142 -31.01 12.76 12.37
C ASP A 142 -32.36 12.02 12.39
N ALA A 143 -32.35 10.70 12.61
CA ALA A 143 -33.57 9.92 12.73
C ALA A 143 -34.40 10.34 13.95
N ARG A 144 -33.75 10.53 15.10
CA ARG A 144 -34.40 10.96 16.34
C ARG A 144 -34.97 12.38 16.24
N LEU A 145 -34.26 13.28 15.55
CA LEU A 145 -34.74 14.64 15.33
C LEU A 145 -36.01 14.66 14.48
N LYS A 146 -36.07 13.82 13.43
CA LYS A 146 -37.28 13.65 12.61
C LYS A 146 -38.46 13.14 13.44
N GLU A 147 -38.24 12.11 14.26
CA GLU A 147 -39.26 11.55 15.14
C GLU A 147 -39.81 12.62 16.11
N GLN A 148 -38.93 13.42 16.74
CA GLN A 148 -39.39 14.51 17.61
C GLN A 148 -40.22 15.56 16.87
N VAL A 149 -39.87 15.90 15.63
CA VAL A 149 -40.63 16.85 14.82
C VAL A 149 -42.02 16.29 14.50
N GLU A 150 -42.12 15.02 14.13
CA GLU A 150 -43.40 14.34 13.88
C GLU A 150 -44.27 14.32 15.13
N LEU A 151 -43.71 13.94 16.28
CA LEU A 151 -44.43 13.89 17.56
C LEU A 151 -44.93 15.27 18.01
N ASN A 152 -44.12 16.32 17.80
CA ASN A 152 -44.55 17.70 18.07
C ASN A 152 -45.69 18.14 17.15
N ASN A 153 -45.66 17.74 15.88
CA ASN A 153 -46.74 18.04 14.94
C ASN A 153 -48.04 17.32 15.34
N GLU A 154 -47.97 16.04 15.74
CA GLU A 154 -49.11 15.28 16.26
C GLU A 154 -49.69 15.90 17.53
N LEU A 155 -48.82 16.33 18.45
CA LEU A 155 -49.23 17.00 19.68
C LEU A 155 -49.93 18.33 19.37
N ASN A 156 -49.37 19.15 18.48
CA ASN A 156 -49.97 20.41 18.06
C ASN A 156 -51.35 20.20 17.42
N ASN A 157 -51.49 19.20 16.56
CA ASN A 157 -52.76 18.83 15.96
C ASN A 157 -53.79 18.39 17.01
N SER A 158 -53.37 17.61 18.00
CA SER A 158 -54.23 17.17 19.11
C SER A 158 -54.67 18.35 19.99
N ILE A 159 -53.76 19.28 20.29
CA ILE A 159 -54.07 20.52 21.02
C ILE A 159 -55.11 21.34 20.25
N GLU A 160 -54.96 21.49 18.93
CA GLU A 160 -55.96 22.18 18.10
C GLU A 160 -57.34 21.51 18.16
N GLN A 161 -57.39 20.17 18.08
CA GLN A 161 -58.64 19.44 18.16
C GLN A 161 -59.32 19.62 19.52
N LEU A 162 -58.56 19.54 20.62
CA LEU A 162 -59.07 19.77 21.97
C LEU A 162 -59.63 21.19 22.13
N LYS A 163 -58.91 22.22 21.66
CA LYS A 163 -59.40 23.61 21.65
C LYS A 163 -60.73 23.75 20.89
N LYS A 164 -60.87 23.10 19.72
CA LYS A 164 -62.12 23.09 18.94
C LYS A 164 -63.26 22.38 19.70
N GLN A 165 -62.96 21.30 20.43
CA GLN A 165 -63.94 20.59 21.25
C GLN A 165 -64.40 21.41 22.46
N GLU A 166 -63.48 22.09 23.14
CA GLU A 166 -63.80 23.00 24.25
C GLU A 166 -64.68 24.16 23.78
N LEU A 167 -64.32 24.81 22.67
CA LEU A 167 -65.14 25.88 22.08
C LEU A 167 -66.56 25.40 21.74
N ASN A 168 -66.69 24.17 21.21
CA ASN A 168 -67.99 23.57 20.92
C ASN A 168 -68.79 23.19 22.19
N LYS A 169 -68.13 22.92 23.32
CA LYS A 169 -68.78 22.65 24.61
C LYS A 169 -69.28 23.95 25.25
N GLU A 170 -68.50 25.02 25.20
CA GLU A 170 -68.93 26.36 25.66
C GLU A 170 -70.15 26.85 24.87
N VAL A 171 -70.13 26.72 23.54
CA VAL A 171 -71.28 27.09 22.67
C VAL A 171 -72.53 26.24 22.95
N ARG A 172 -72.37 24.98 23.43
CA ARG A 172 -73.50 24.12 23.82
C ARG A 172 -74.06 24.44 25.21
N GLN A 173 -73.23 24.89 26.15
CA GLN A 173 -73.69 25.29 27.49
C GLN A 173 -74.57 26.54 27.45
N ASP A 174 -74.30 27.50 26.56
CA ASP A 174 -75.11 28.72 26.41
C ASP A 174 -76.52 28.47 25.84
N ARG A 175 -76.81 27.29 25.27
CA ARG A 175 -78.14 26.95 24.71
C ARG A 175 -79.03 26.13 25.63
N VAL A 176 -78.57 25.72 26.82
CA VAL A 176 -79.42 25.04 27.79
C VAL A 176 -80.11 26.08 28.67
N LYS A 177 -81.28 26.55 28.24
CA LYS A 177 -82.25 27.22 29.14
C LYS A 177 -82.49 26.29 30.34
N GLN A 178 -81.91 26.62 31.48
CA GLN A 178 -82.11 25.92 32.74
C GLN A 178 -83.60 25.82 33.04
N SER A 179 -84.20 24.65 32.87
CA SER A 179 -85.53 24.38 33.41
C SER A 179 -85.39 24.23 34.92
N LEU A 180 -85.75 25.26 35.68
CA LEU A 180 -85.83 25.13 37.14
C LEU A 180 -86.90 24.09 37.49
N ASN A 181 -86.57 23.16 38.38
CA ASN A 181 -87.51 22.18 38.92
C ASN A 181 -87.48 22.27 40.45
N ILE A 182 -88.65 22.40 41.07
CA ILE A 182 -88.81 22.46 42.53
C ILE A 182 -89.81 21.37 42.94
N VAL A 183 -89.36 20.40 43.73
CA VAL A 183 -90.19 19.29 44.28
C VAL A 183 -90.97 18.54 43.19
N GLY A 184 -90.35 18.30 42.04
CA GLY A 184 -90.97 17.58 40.92
C GLY A 184 -91.93 18.41 40.06
N TRP A 185 -92.03 19.72 40.32
CA TRP A 185 -92.76 20.68 39.51
C TRP A 185 -91.79 21.48 38.61
N SER A 186 -92.10 21.55 37.31
CA SER A 186 -91.33 22.35 36.34
C SER A 186 -91.70 23.82 36.45
N ILE A 187 -90.72 24.68 36.65
CA ILE A 187 -90.91 26.11 36.91
C ILE A 187 -90.67 26.90 35.63
N GLN A 188 -91.65 27.71 35.27
CA GLN A 188 -91.52 28.65 34.16
C GLN A 188 -91.87 30.06 34.62
N GLN A 189 -91.08 31.03 34.15
CA GLN A 189 -91.36 32.45 34.33
C GLN A 189 -92.13 32.96 33.12
N SER A 190 -93.30 33.55 33.34
CA SER A 190 -94.11 34.16 32.28
C SER A 190 -94.78 35.42 32.82
N GLY A 191 -94.63 36.54 32.11
CA GLY A 191 -95.25 37.82 32.47
C GLY A 191 -94.79 38.40 33.82
N GLY A 192 -93.56 38.12 34.26
CA GLY A 192 -93.00 38.62 35.52
C GLY A 192 -93.35 37.79 36.78
N TYR A 193 -93.97 36.62 36.60
CA TYR A 193 -94.32 35.71 37.70
C TYR A 193 -93.86 34.28 37.39
N TYR A 194 -93.64 33.51 38.45
CA TYR A 194 -93.29 32.10 38.39
C TYR A 194 -94.54 31.22 38.55
N ARG A 195 -94.60 30.18 37.72
CA ARG A 195 -95.61 29.11 37.80
C ARG A 195 -94.92 27.76 37.78
N GLY A 196 -95.39 26.86 38.64
CA GLY A 196 -95.01 25.46 38.62
C GLY A 196 -96.02 24.65 37.82
N PHE A 197 -95.54 23.66 37.06
CA PHE A 197 -96.35 22.71 36.32
C PHE A 197 -95.95 21.26 36.64
N ARG A 198 -96.92 20.40 36.92
CA ARG A 198 -96.70 18.95 37.12
C ARG A 198 -97.87 18.14 36.59
N LYS A 199 -97.59 17.01 35.94
CA LYS A 199 -98.61 16.12 35.39
C LYS A 199 -98.96 15.07 36.44
N ILE A 200 -100.23 15.01 36.85
CA ILE A 200 -100.74 14.08 37.88
C ILE A 200 -102.02 13.46 37.32
N GLY A 201 -102.13 12.12 37.34
CA GLY A 201 -103.30 11.41 36.80
C GLY A 201 -103.57 11.71 35.30
N GLY A 202 -102.52 12.00 34.51
CA GLY A 202 -102.65 12.34 33.10
C GLY A 202 -103.05 13.80 32.81
N LYS A 203 -103.45 14.59 33.81
CA LYS A 203 -103.83 16.01 33.67
C LYS A 203 -102.68 16.94 34.09
N MET A 204 -102.55 18.07 33.39
CA MET A 204 -101.53 19.08 33.69
C MET A 204 -102.02 19.98 34.82
N MET A 205 -101.37 19.91 35.98
CA MET A 205 -101.65 20.77 37.12
C MET A 205 -100.71 21.97 37.09
N SER A 206 -101.24 23.14 37.47
CA SER A 206 -100.45 24.35 37.63
C SER A 206 -100.63 24.94 39.03
N VAL A 207 -99.56 25.54 39.54
CA VAL A 207 -99.54 26.29 40.80
C VAL A 207 -98.86 27.63 40.56
N TYR A 208 -99.47 28.69 41.06
CA TYR A 208 -98.91 30.03 40.99
C TYR A 208 -97.97 30.26 42.18
N LEU A 209 -96.73 30.66 41.90
CA LEU A 209 -95.67 30.76 42.91
C LEU A 209 -95.42 32.21 43.35
N GLY A 210 -95.72 33.19 42.50
CA GLY A 210 -95.56 34.62 42.78
C GLY A 210 -94.44 35.27 41.96
N LYS A 211 -93.99 36.46 42.36
CA LYS A 211 -92.89 37.19 41.70
C LYS A 211 -91.50 36.71 42.11
N SER A 212 -91.39 36.01 43.25
CA SER A 212 -90.17 35.35 43.73
C SER A 212 -90.45 33.88 44.04
N LEU A 213 -89.40 33.12 44.34
CA LEU A 213 -89.47 31.68 44.63
C LEU A 213 -89.31 31.35 46.12
N ASP A 214 -89.27 32.35 47.00
CA ASP A 214 -88.93 32.18 48.42
C ASP A 214 -89.89 31.22 49.15
N ASP A 215 -91.18 31.29 48.81
CA ASP A 215 -92.23 30.41 49.36
C ASP A 215 -92.70 29.33 48.37
N ALA A 216 -91.98 29.13 47.26
CA ALA A 216 -92.44 28.28 46.16
C ALA A 216 -92.67 26.83 46.62
N GLU A 217 -91.77 26.29 47.43
CA GLU A 217 -91.86 24.93 47.95
C GLU A 217 -93.09 24.75 48.85
N GLN A 218 -93.38 25.71 49.72
CA GLN A 218 -94.53 25.64 50.61
C GLN A 218 -95.86 25.66 49.81
N LYS A 219 -95.94 26.51 48.78
CA LYS A 219 -97.11 26.57 47.88
C LYS A 219 -97.30 25.29 47.07
N ILE A 220 -96.20 24.69 46.62
CA ILE A 220 -96.21 23.41 45.91
C ILE A 220 -96.70 22.29 46.83
N ARG A 221 -96.16 22.17 48.05
CA ARG A 221 -96.57 21.13 49.00
C ARG A 221 -98.03 21.28 49.43
N ALA A 222 -98.50 22.51 49.66
CA ALA A 222 -99.90 22.77 49.93
C ALA A 222 -100.79 22.36 48.73
N LYS A 223 -100.32 22.58 47.49
CA LYS A 223 -101.03 22.14 46.29
C LYS A 223 -101.05 20.61 46.17
N ASP A 224 -99.94 19.94 46.45
CA ASP A 224 -99.87 18.47 46.43
C ASP A 224 -100.81 17.86 47.48
N GLN A 225 -100.89 18.44 48.69
CA GLN A 225 -101.85 18.01 49.71
C GLN A 225 -103.31 18.18 49.26
N LEU A 226 -103.65 19.31 48.64
CA LEU A 226 -104.99 19.55 48.10
C LEU A 226 -105.36 18.58 46.98
N ILE A 227 -104.39 18.13 46.19
CA ILE A 227 -104.60 17.15 45.12
C ILE A 227 -104.79 15.77 45.73
N ALA A 228 -103.96 15.39 46.70
CA ALA A 228 -104.07 14.11 47.41
C ALA A 228 -105.37 13.95 48.20
N MET A 229 -106.05 15.04 48.57
CA MET A 229 -107.38 15.00 49.21
C MET A 229 -108.55 14.88 48.21
N ARG A 230 -108.30 15.01 46.90
CA ARG A 230 -109.33 14.97 45.84
C ARG A 230 -109.30 13.70 44.99
N ASP A 231 -108.27 12.87 45.16
CA ASP A 231 -108.14 11.53 44.59
C ASP A 231 -108.55 10.47 45.62
#